data_AF-A0A699R1C7-F1
#
_entry.id   AF-A0A699R1C7-F1
#
_cell.length_a   1.000
_cell.length_b   1.000
_cell.length_c   1.000
_cell.angle_alpha   90.00
_cell.angle_beta   90.00
_cell.angle_gamma   90.00
#
_symmetry.space_group_name_H-M   'P 1'
#
loop_
_entity.id
_entity.type
_entity.pdbx_description
1 polymer ?
#
loop_
_entity_poly.entity_id
_entity_poly.type
_entity_poly.pdbx_seq_one_letter_code
_entity_poly.pdbx_strand_id
1 'polypeptide(L)' 'RESLRTTKKDYAKTEDDLKSLQSVGQIIGEVLRPLDNERLIVKASSGPRY' A
#
# COMPACT_ATOMS: atom_id res chain seq x y z
N ARG A 1 26.78 -23.36 -8.23
CA ARG A 1 26.84 -21.93 -7.82
C ARG A 1 25.76 -21.07 -8.49
N GLU A 2 25.30 -21.44 -9.68
CA GLU A 2 24.25 -20.73 -10.43
C GLU A 2 22.86 -20.83 -9.77
N SER A 3 22.52 -22.00 -9.23
CA SER A 3 21.25 -22.26 -8.53
C SER A 3 20.97 -21.31 -7.37
N LEU A 4 21.98 -20.96 -6.57
CA LEU A 4 21.83 -20.03 -5.45
C LEU A 4 21.56 -18.59 -5.91
N ARG A 5 22.02 -18.21 -7.11
CA ARG A 5 21.74 -16.89 -7.68
C ARG A 5 20.32 -16.80 -8.21
N THR A 6 19.82 -17.84 -8.86
CA THR A 6 18.42 -17.91 -9.29
C THR A 6 17.47 -17.91 -8.11
N THR A 7 17.70 -18.74 -7.09
CA THR A 7 16.84 -18.76 -5.88
C THR A 7 16.78 -17.41 -5.17
N LYS A 8 17.89 -16.68 -5.07
CA LYS A 8 17.88 -15.31 -4.49
C LYS A 8 17.08 -14.31 -5.34
N LYS A 9 17.16 -14.43 -6.67
CA LYS A 9 16.45 -13.54 -7.59
C LYS A 9 14.95 -13.80 -7.55
N ASP A 10 14.55 -15.07 -7.51
CA ASP A 10 13.14 -15.46 -7.40
C ASP A 10 12.57 -15.04 -6.05
N TYR A 11 13.33 -15.22 -4.96
CA TYR A 11 12.94 -14.75 -3.63
C TYR A 11 12.74 -13.23 -3.56
N ALA A 12 13.67 -12.45 -4.14
CA ALA A 12 13.56 -11.00 -4.20
C ALA A 12 12.32 -10.56 -4.99
N LYS A 13 12.01 -11.26 -6.09
CA LYS A 13 10.81 -11.00 -6.89
C LYS A 13 9.52 -11.30 -6.10
N THR A 14 9.46 -12.42 -5.39
CA THR A 14 8.28 -12.76 -4.58
C THR A 14 8.04 -11.78 -3.43
N GLU A 15 9.10 -11.24 -2.82
CA GLU A 15 9.01 -10.19 -1.81
C GLU A 15 8.48 -8.87 -2.39
N ASP A 16 8.92 -8.51 -3.59
CA ASP A 16 8.49 -7.28 -4.26
C ASP A 16 7.03 -7.39 -4.72
N ASP A 17 6.65 -8.53 -5.28
CA ASP A 17 5.27 -8.86 -5.63
C ASP A 17 4.37 -8.82 -4.39
N LEU A 18 4.81 -9.37 -3.25
CA LEU A 18 4.06 -9.31 -1.98
C LEU A 18 3.88 -7.88 -1.46
N LYS A 19 4.92 -7.04 -1.54
CA LYS A 19 4.83 -5.62 -1.18
C LYS A 19 3.88 -4.86 -2.08
N SER A 20 3.91 -5.13 -3.39
CA SER A 20 3.00 -4.50 -4.35
C SER A 20 1.53 -4.86 -4.08
N LEU A 21 1.27 -6.06 -3.56
CA LEU A 21 -0.07 -6.50 -3.15
C LEU A 21 -0.55 -5.83 -1.86
N GLN A 22 0.33 -5.31 -1.00
CA GLN A 22 -0.11 -4.52 0.16
C GLN A 22 -0.64 -3.13 -0.21
N SER A 23 -0.33 -2.66 -1.42
CA SER A 23 -0.77 -1.36 -1.93
C SER A 23 -2.12 -1.38 -2.67
N VAL A 24 -2.72 -2.55 -2.91
CA VAL A 24 -4.03 -2.60 -3.60
C VAL A 24 -5.17 -2.31 -2.62
N GLY A 25 -6.08 -1.41 -3.00
CA GLY A 25 -7.24 -1.01 -2.19
C GLY A 25 -7.09 0.30 -1.43
N GLN A 26 -5.97 1.02 -1.59
CA GLN A 26 -5.84 2.38 -1.06
C GLN A 26 -6.75 3.34 -1.84
N ILE A 27 -7.70 3.96 -1.14
CA ILE A 27 -8.59 4.98 -1.72
C ILE A 27 -7.90 6.34 -1.59
N ILE A 28 -7.83 7.07 -2.71
CA ILE A 28 -7.34 8.45 -2.72
C ILE A 28 -8.44 9.35 -2.14
N GLY A 29 -8.11 10.07 -1.07
CA GLY A 29 -9.02 11.00 -0.41
C GLY A 29 -8.35 12.35 -0.11
N GLU A 30 -9.15 13.40 -0.07
CA GLU A 30 -8.71 14.75 0.33
C GLU A 30 -8.89 14.93 1.84
N VAL A 31 -7.86 15.42 2.54
CA VAL A 31 -7.92 15.69 3.98
C VAL A 31 -8.71 16.97 4.22
N LEU A 32 -9.84 16.86 4.94
CA LEU A 32 -10.70 18.02 5.22
C LEU A 32 -10.36 18.70 6.54
N ARG A 33 -10.24 17.92 7.61
CA ARG A 33 -10.01 18.45 8.97
C ARG A 33 -9.42 17.38 9.90
N PRO A 34 -8.46 17.72 10.76
CA PRO A 34 -8.03 16.86 11.87
C PRO A 34 -9.09 16.78 12.97
N LEU A 35 -9.37 15.57 13.47
CA LEU A 35 -10.33 15.35 14.57
C LEU A 35 -9.59 15.20 15.91
N ASP A 36 -8.54 14.41 15.93
CA ASP A 36 -7.62 14.21 17.05
C ASP A 36 -6.19 13.99 16.53
N ASN A 37 -5.25 13.68 17.42
CA ASN A 37 -3.83 13.55 17.05
C ASN A 37 -3.53 12.38 16.09
N GLU A 38 -4.47 11.45 15.89
CA GLU A 38 -4.26 10.22 15.10
C GLU A 38 -5.33 10.00 14.01
N ARG A 39 -6.38 10.82 13.97
CA ARG A 39 -7.52 10.68 13.06
C ARG A 39 -7.76 11.97 12.29
N LEU A 40 -7.90 11.79 10.99
CA LEU A 40 -8.21 12.84 10.03
C LEU A 40 -9.52 12.49 9.35
N ILE A 41 -10.41 13.47 9.19
CA ILE A 41 -11.60 13.32 8.35
C ILE A 41 -11.15 13.46 6.90
N VAL A 42 -11.43 12.43 6.09
CA VAL A 42 -11.07 12.39 4.68
C VAL A 42 -12.33 12.29 3.81
N LYS A 43 -12.32 12.97 2.66
CA LYS A 43 -13.35 12.80 1.63
C LYS A 43 -12.81 11.87 0.56
N ALA A 44 -13.39 10.68 0.42
CA ALA A 44 -13.07 9.79 -0.68
C ALA A 44 -13.47 10.43 -2.01
N SER A 45 -12.65 10.27 -3.05
CA SER A 45 -12.95 10.78 -4.40
C SER A 45 -14.25 10.21 -4.99
N SER A 46 -14.75 9.09 -4.45
CA SER A 46 -15.96 8.38 -4.89
C SER A 46 -17.28 8.88 -4.27
N GLY A 47 -17.27 9.89 -3.39
CA GLY A 47 -18.48 10.60 -2.96
C GLY A 47 -18.94 10.45 -1.50
N PRO A 48 -18.72 9.35 -0.75
CA PRO A 48 -19.08 9.29 0.67
C PRO A 48 -17.96 9.82 1.58
N ARG A 49 -18.35 10.43 2.71
CA ARG A 49 -17.45 10.88 3.78
C ARG A 49 -17.30 9.75 4.81
N TYR A 50 -16.07 9.43 5.20
CA TYR A 50 -15.74 8.45 6.25
C TYR A 50 -14.83 9.08 7.29
#